data_AF-A0A1K0FJM8-F1
#
_entry.id   AF-A0A1K0FJM8-F1
#
_cell.length_a   1.000
_cell.length_b   1.000
_cell.length_c   1.000
_cell.angle_alpha   90.00
_cell.angle_beta   90.00
_cell.angle_gamma   90.00
#
_symmetry.space_group_name_H-M   'P 1'
#
loop_
_entity.id
_entity.type
_entity.pdbx_description
1 polymer ?
#
loop_
_entity_poly.entity_id
_entity_poly.type
_entity_poly.pdbx_seq_one_letter_code
_entity_poly.pdbx_strand_id
1 'polypeptide(L)'
;MHSEALVGLLGEVPGTEVSADAGVVTVHVPAIGDSVRVAVRDVLGFEQVVVPTGDPGVQLGIRRGHEELPLIVTVDDVVFMPAYAADMLVPGAEVRVPAVPDLIAYSEMHRDVRALGRAVDIEGAEFDDDMLAATLLAHRCFLAGAVRVGLWPVRVAAWWEYCWARVGGRLPLGPFRPDPAWDSLMADVTEARRRSGQPAGRD
;
A
#
# COMPACT_ATOMS: atom_id res chain seq x y z
N MET A 1 10.95 24.37 -12.82
CA MET A 1 10.35 25.25 -11.80
C MET A 1 9.46 24.48 -10.82
N HIS A 2 8.52 23.62 -11.25
CA HIS A 2 7.68 22.84 -10.30
C HIS A 2 8.44 21.81 -9.44
N SER A 3 9.57 21.27 -9.92
CA SER A 3 10.33 20.24 -9.19
C SER A 3 11.00 20.77 -7.91
N GLU A 4 11.60 21.95 -7.94
CA GLU A 4 12.30 22.52 -6.78
C GLU A 4 11.30 22.93 -5.69
N ALA A 5 10.15 23.48 -6.07
CA ALA A 5 9.07 23.81 -5.15
C ALA A 5 8.47 22.56 -4.49
N LEU A 6 8.26 21.48 -5.26
CA LEU A 6 7.81 20.19 -4.72
C LEU A 6 8.81 19.61 -3.71
N VAL A 7 10.10 19.57 -4.08
CA VAL A 7 11.18 19.06 -3.21
C VAL A 7 11.30 19.93 -1.96
N GLY A 8 11.24 21.25 -2.10
CA GLY A 8 11.28 22.19 -0.98
C GLY A 8 10.13 21.96 -0.01
N LEU A 9 8.91 21.89 -0.52
CA LEU A 9 7.72 21.68 0.33
C LEU A 9 7.72 20.31 1.02
N LEU A 10 8.09 19.24 0.31
CA LEU A 10 8.25 17.92 0.93
C LEU A 10 9.37 17.92 1.99
N GLY A 11 10.46 18.66 1.73
CA GLY A 11 11.57 18.82 2.68
C GLY A 11 11.21 19.60 3.94
N GLU A 12 10.08 20.32 3.95
CA GLU A 12 9.54 20.98 5.14
C GLU A 12 8.76 20.01 6.05
N VAL A 13 8.41 18.80 5.57
CA VAL A 13 7.76 17.78 6.40
C VAL A 13 8.79 17.20 7.37
N PRO A 14 8.66 17.44 8.70
CA PRO A 14 9.64 17.00 9.67
C PRO A 14 9.88 15.50 9.62
N GLY A 15 11.14 15.08 9.75
CA GLY A 15 11.52 13.67 9.83
C GLY A 15 11.55 12.92 8.50
N THR A 16 11.10 13.53 7.39
CA THR A 16 11.22 12.91 6.05
C THR A 16 12.58 13.19 5.42
N GLU A 17 13.06 12.27 4.60
CA GLU A 17 14.28 12.46 3.81
C GLU A 17 13.89 12.56 2.33
N VAL A 18 14.11 13.74 1.74
CA VAL A 18 13.70 14.03 0.37
C VAL A 18 14.92 14.12 -0.54
N SER A 19 14.87 13.38 -1.64
CA SER A 19 15.86 13.47 -2.72
C SER A 19 15.17 13.56 -4.07
N ALA A 20 15.84 14.17 -5.04
CA ALA A 20 15.37 14.22 -6.42
C ALA A 20 16.50 13.85 -7.37
N ASP A 21 16.25 12.87 -8.22
CA ASP A 21 17.18 12.45 -9.27
C ASP A 21 16.41 12.04 -10.53
N ALA A 22 16.98 12.36 -11.70
CA ALA A 22 16.43 12.01 -13.01
C ALA A 22 14.92 12.27 -13.20
N GLY A 23 14.38 13.34 -12.60
CA GLY A 23 12.95 13.69 -12.69
C GLY A 23 12.02 12.87 -11.79
N VAL A 24 12.58 12.13 -10.83
CA VAL A 24 11.86 11.40 -9.77
C VAL A 24 12.18 12.02 -8.42
N VAL A 25 11.15 12.36 -7.65
CA VAL A 25 11.29 12.71 -6.24
C VAL A 25 11.09 11.44 -5.42
N THR A 26 12.03 11.17 -4.52
CA THR A 26 11.93 10.10 -3.55
C THR A 26 11.79 10.72 -2.17
N VAL A 27 10.74 10.36 -1.45
CA VAL A 27 10.50 10.74 -0.06
C VAL A 27 10.61 9.48 0.77
N HIS A 28 11.66 9.38 1.57
CA HIS A 28 11.76 8.35 2.59
C HIS A 28 11.06 8.84 3.86
N VAL A 29 10.19 7.99 4.43
CA VAL A 29 9.51 8.23 5.70
C VAL A 29 10.04 7.20 6.70
N PRO A 30 10.99 7.58 7.58
CA PRO A 30 11.65 6.64 8.49
C PRO A 30 10.71 5.91 9.44
N ALA A 31 9.63 6.56 9.88
CA ALA A 31 8.65 5.98 10.80
C ALA A 31 7.95 4.73 10.23
N ILE A 32 7.62 4.75 8.93
CA ILE A 32 7.15 3.54 8.23
C ILE A 32 8.30 2.74 7.65
N GLY A 33 9.52 3.27 7.54
CA GLY A 33 10.67 2.56 6.98
C GLY A 33 10.50 2.22 5.49
N ASP A 34 9.80 3.08 4.75
CA ASP A 34 9.53 2.92 3.32
C ASP A 34 9.71 4.25 2.58
N SER A 35 9.69 4.22 1.25
CA SER A 35 9.83 5.42 0.42
C SER A 35 8.74 5.50 -0.63
N VAL A 36 8.23 6.71 -0.85
CA VAL A 36 7.40 7.02 -2.02
C VAL A 36 8.31 7.54 -3.13
N ARG A 37 8.15 7.00 -4.34
CA ARG A 37 8.86 7.44 -5.54
C ARG A 37 7.87 7.99 -6.55
N VAL A 38 7.95 9.30 -6.81
CA VAL A 38 7.02 10.00 -7.68
C VAL A 38 7.76 10.65 -8.83
N ALA A 39 7.38 10.33 -10.07
CA ALA A 39 7.87 11.07 -11.22
C ALA A 39 7.24 12.47 -11.24
N VAL A 40 8.06 13.53 -11.31
CA VAL A 40 7.61 14.93 -11.25
C VAL A 40 6.56 15.22 -12.33
N ARG A 41 6.72 14.63 -13.51
CA ARG A 41 5.76 14.77 -14.63
C ARG A 41 4.36 14.25 -14.33
N ASP A 42 4.23 13.39 -13.34
CA ASP A 42 2.95 12.79 -12.93
C ASP A 42 2.31 13.54 -11.76
N VAL A 43 2.97 14.56 -11.20
CA VAL A 43 2.39 15.43 -10.17
C VAL A 43 1.55 16.51 -10.83
N LEU A 44 0.25 16.54 -10.54
CA LEU A 44 -0.71 17.51 -11.07
C LEU A 44 -0.77 18.79 -10.24
N GLY A 45 -0.56 18.65 -8.93
CA GLY A 45 -0.55 19.74 -7.97
C GLY A 45 -0.03 19.24 -6.62
N PHE A 46 0.37 20.19 -5.78
CA PHE A 46 0.81 19.90 -4.42
C PHE A 46 0.48 21.07 -3.50
N GLU A 47 0.08 20.76 -2.27
CA GLU A 47 -0.23 21.76 -1.25
C GLU A 47 0.12 21.25 0.15
N GLN A 48 0.40 22.18 1.05
CA GLN A 48 0.59 21.87 2.47
C GLN A 48 -0.77 21.63 3.11
N VAL A 49 -0.85 20.59 3.94
CA VAL A 49 -2.03 20.24 4.70
C VAL A 49 -1.67 20.10 6.17
N VAL A 50 -2.67 20.23 7.04
CA VAL A 50 -2.56 19.88 8.45
C VAL A 50 -3.44 18.66 8.67
N VAL A 51 -2.84 17.55 9.08
CA VAL A 51 -3.59 16.32 9.36
C VAL A 51 -4.33 16.43 10.70
N PRO A 52 -5.32 15.57 11.00
CA PRO A 52 -6.13 15.70 12.22
C PRO A 52 -5.34 15.71 13.55
N THR A 53 -4.11 15.18 13.57
CA THR A 53 -3.22 15.23 14.74
C THR A 53 -2.63 16.62 14.99
N GLY A 54 -2.77 17.54 14.03
CA GLY A 54 -2.15 18.87 14.05
C GLY A 54 -0.77 18.91 13.38
N ASP A 55 -0.25 17.76 12.93
CA ASP A 55 1.05 17.68 12.28
C ASP A 55 0.99 18.18 10.83
N PRO A 56 2.10 18.74 10.30
CA PRO A 56 2.18 19.14 8.91
C PRO A 56 2.27 17.92 7.99
N GLY A 57 1.69 18.07 6.80
CA GLY A 57 1.85 17.13 5.70
C GLY A 57 1.80 17.82 4.35
N VAL A 58 2.05 17.07 3.29
CA VAL A 58 1.95 17.53 1.90
C VAL A 58 1.04 16.61 1.14
N GLN A 59 -0.01 17.16 0.55
CA GLN A 59 -0.91 16.46 -0.35
C GLN A 59 -0.46 16.67 -1.79
N LEU A 60 -0.41 15.60 -2.55
CA LEU A 60 -0.04 15.53 -3.96
C LEU A 60 -1.19 14.93 -4.77
N GLY A 61 -1.51 15.54 -5.91
CA GLY A 61 -2.35 14.92 -6.94
C GLY A 61 -1.50 14.13 -7.92
N ILE A 62 -1.65 12.80 -7.96
CA ILE A 62 -0.84 11.90 -8.79
C ILE A 62 -1.62 11.41 -10.01
N ARG A 63 -1.17 11.77 -11.21
CA ARG A 63 -1.76 11.31 -12.47
C ARG A 63 -1.44 9.85 -12.73
N ARG A 64 -2.47 9.03 -12.93
CA ARG A 64 -2.38 7.65 -13.43
C ARG A 64 -3.43 7.41 -14.49
N GLY A 65 -3.00 7.38 -15.75
CA GLY A 65 -3.93 7.32 -16.89
C GLY A 65 -4.85 8.55 -16.90
N HIS A 66 -6.15 8.30 -16.74
CA HIS A 66 -7.19 9.33 -16.66
C HIS A 66 -7.59 9.71 -15.23
N GLU A 67 -6.94 9.12 -14.21
CA GLU A 67 -7.26 9.35 -12.81
C GLU A 67 -6.23 10.28 -12.13
N GLU A 68 -6.73 11.04 -11.16
CA GLU A 68 -5.94 11.77 -10.18
C GLU A 68 -6.06 11.04 -8.84
N LEU A 69 -4.94 10.51 -8.35
CA LEU A 69 -4.87 9.78 -7.09
C LEU A 69 -4.29 10.68 -6.00
N PRO A 70 -4.95 10.83 -4.85
CA PRO A 70 -4.39 11.56 -3.74
C PRO A 70 -3.24 10.78 -3.12
N LEU A 71 -2.17 11.48 -2.79
CA LEU A 71 -1.05 10.98 -2.00
C LEU A 71 -0.71 12.05 -0.95
N ILE A 72 -0.79 11.69 0.33
CA ILE A 72 -0.46 12.60 1.43
C ILE A 72 0.77 12.04 2.14
N VAL A 73 1.82 12.83 2.22
CA VAL A 73 3.02 12.53 3.00
C VAL A 73 2.93 13.27 4.33
N THR A 74 3.03 12.56 5.44
CA THR A 74 3.07 13.14 6.79
C THR A 74 4.43 12.90 7.43
N VAL A 75 4.61 13.41 8.65
CA VAL A 75 5.81 13.20 9.47
C VAL A 75 6.10 11.71 9.68
N ASP A 76 5.06 10.91 9.85
CA ASP A 76 5.14 9.53 10.31
C ASP A 76 4.52 8.51 9.35
N ASP A 77 3.88 8.93 8.27
CA ASP A 77 3.11 8.04 7.42
C ASP A 77 2.95 8.56 5.97
N VAL A 78 2.34 7.71 5.15
CA VAL A 78 1.92 8.01 3.80
C VAL A 78 0.48 7.52 3.64
N VAL A 79 -0.41 8.43 3.27
CA VAL A 79 -1.84 8.15 3.07
C VAL A 79 -2.18 8.17 1.59
N PHE A 80 -2.96 7.19 1.13
CA PHE A 80 -3.30 7.03 -0.28
C PHE A 80 -4.69 6.40 -0.45
N MET A 81 -5.23 6.51 -1.66
CA MET A 81 -6.49 5.86 -2.03
C MET A 81 -6.26 4.38 -2.42
N PRO A 82 -7.00 3.43 -1.82
CA PRO A 82 -7.02 2.04 -2.26
C PRO A 82 -7.44 1.89 -3.74
N ALA A 83 -7.00 0.81 -4.39
CA ALA A 83 -7.58 0.43 -5.68
C ALA A 83 -9.02 -0.08 -5.50
N TYR A 84 -9.84 -0.02 -6.56
CA TYR A 84 -11.19 -0.56 -6.50
C TYR A 84 -11.16 -2.09 -6.53
N ALA A 85 -11.97 -2.72 -5.68
CA ALA A 85 -12.09 -4.18 -5.66
C ALA A 85 -12.57 -4.77 -7.00
N ALA A 86 -13.42 -4.03 -7.72
CA ALA A 86 -13.90 -4.40 -9.05
C ALA A 86 -12.77 -4.53 -10.08
N ASP A 87 -11.62 -3.88 -9.85
CA ASP A 87 -10.45 -3.97 -10.73
C ASP A 87 -9.51 -5.12 -10.36
N MET A 88 -9.67 -5.73 -9.18
CA MET A 88 -8.79 -6.80 -8.72
C MET A 88 -9.18 -8.17 -9.25
N LEU A 89 -10.48 -8.42 -9.48
CA LEU A 89 -11.01 -9.72 -9.87
C LEU A 89 -11.41 -9.77 -11.34
N VAL A 90 -11.32 -10.96 -11.94
CA VAL A 90 -11.85 -11.20 -13.29
C VAL A 90 -13.34 -10.83 -13.33
N PRO A 91 -13.83 -10.18 -14.41
CA PRO A 91 -15.24 -9.81 -14.53
C PRO A 91 -16.18 -11.00 -14.30
N GLY A 92 -17.26 -10.78 -13.54
CA GLY A 92 -18.25 -11.80 -13.18
C GLY A 92 -17.95 -12.55 -11.87
N ALA A 93 -16.82 -12.30 -11.22
CA ALA A 93 -16.61 -12.73 -9.84
C ALA A 93 -17.49 -11.89 -8.89
N GLU A 94 -18.45 -12.53 -8.22
CA GLU A 94 -19.23 -11.88 -7.17
C GLU A 94 -18.47 -11.93 -5.85
N VAL A 95 -18.07 -10.78 -5.32
CA VAL A 95 -17.53 -10.67 -3.97
C VAL A 95 -18.11 -9.43 -3.31
N ARG A 96 -18.68 -9.61 -2.11
CA ARG A 96 -19.07 -8.49 -1.26
C ARG A 96 -17.84 -8.02 -0.51
N VAL A 97 -17.34 -6.85 -0.87
CA VAL A 97 -16.25 -6.22 -0.11
C VAL A 97 -16.87 -5.36 0.98
N PRO A 98 -16.37 -5.39 2.22
CA PRO A 98 -16.77 -4.41 3.22
C PRO A 98 -16.52 -3.00 2.71
N ALA A 99 -17.13 -2.00 3.35
CA ALA A 99 -16.85 -0.60 3.05
C ALA A 99 -15.33 -0.35 3.20
N VAL A 100 -14.65 -0.22 2.06
CA VAL A 100 -13.23 0.13 1.98
C VAL A 100 -13.13 1.63 2.25
N PRO A 101 -12.22 2.09 3.11
CA PRO A 101 -12.07 3.51 3.36
C PRO A 101 -11.59 4.24 2.09
N ASP A 102 -12.00 5.50 1.94
CA ASP A 102 -11.59 6.33 0.79
C ASP A 102 -10.07 6.60 0.78
N LEU A 103 -9.47 6.65 1.97
CA LEU A 103 -8.05 6.82 2.19
C LEU A 103 -7.58 5.85 3.28
N ILE A 104 -6.36 5.33 3.13
CA ILE A 104 -5.72 4.47 4.13
C ILE A 104 -4.27 4.90 4.33
N ALA A 105 -3.79 4.88 5.57
CA ALA A 105 -2.39 5.12 5.87
C ALA A 105 -1.55 3.85 5.68
N TYR A 106 -0.28 3.98 5.30
CA TYR A 106 0.63 2.83 5.15
C TYR A 106 0.73 2.06 6.47
N SER A 107 0.86 2.77 7.60
CA SER A 107 0.97 2.13 8.91
C SER A 107 -0.29 1.31 9.26
N GLU A 108 -1.48 1.80 8.92
CA GLU A 108 -2.75 1.10 9.11
C GLU A 108 -2.82 -0.15 8.24
N MET A 109 -2.53 -0.02 6.94
CA MET A 109 -2.45 -1.16 6.02
C MET A 109 -1.49 -2.23 6.56
N HIS A 110 -0.32 -1.84 7.05
CA HIS A 110 0.67 -2.78 7.60
C HIS A 110 0.19 -3.43 8.91
N ARG A 111 -0.35 -2.63 9.84
CA ARG A 111 -0.88 -3.12 11.12
C ARG A 111 -1.98 -4.14 10.90
N ASP A 112 -2.91 -3.85 10.01
CA ASP A 112 -4.12 -4.64 9.81
C ASP A 112 -3.80 -5.99 9.13
N VAL A 113 -2.96 -5.99 8.09
CA VAL A 113 -2.54 -7.25 7.45
C VAL A 113 -1.71 -8.13 8.39
N ARG A 114 -0.88 -7.52 9.24
CA ARG A 114 -0.06 -8.23 10.24
C ARG A 114 -0.92 -8.80 11.36
N ALA A 115 -1.94 -8.06 11.81
CA ALA A 115 -2.91 -8.55 12.78
C ALA A 115 -3.67 -9.77 12.23
N LEU A 116 -4.10 -9.71 10.96
CA LEU A 116 -4.70 -10.86 10.28
C LEU A 116 -3.74 -12.05 10.20
N GLY A 117 -2.48 -11.80 9.83
CA GLY A 117 -1.45 -12.83 9.77
C GLY A 117 -1.24 -13.56 11.09
N ARG A 118 -1.27 -12.85 12.22
CA ARG A 118 -1.23 -13.49 13.54
C ARG A 118 -2.51 -14.24 13.86
N ALA A 119 -3.66 -13.70 13.46
CA ALA A 119 -4.95 -14.32 13.74
C ALA A 119 -5.09 -15.68 13.04
N VAL A 120 -4.64 -15.81 11.78
CA VAL A 120 -4.75 -17.07 11.01
C VAL A 120 -3.90 -18.22 11.58
N ASP A 121 -2.95 -17.93 12.48
CA ASP A 121 -2.15 -18.96 13.17
C ASP A 121 -2.73 -19.40 14.53
N ILE A 122 -3.80 -18.75 15.02
CA ILE A 122 -4.40 -19.11 16.30
C ILE A 122 -5.09 -20.47 16.15
N GLU A 123 -4.61 -21.47 16.89
CA GLU A 123 -5.20 -22.80 16.90
C GLU A 123 -6.67 -22.75 17.35
N GLY A 124 -7.55 -23.36 16.58
CA GLY A 124 -9.00 -23.37 16.84
C GLY A 124 -9.72 -22.06 16.51
N ALA A 125 -9.06 -21.08 15.88
CA ALA A 125 -9.74 -19.89 15.38
C ALA A 125 -10.68 -20.25 14.22
N GLU A 126 -11.97 -20.00 14.41
CA GLU A 126 -12.96 -20.10 13.35
C GLU A 126 -13.13 -18.73 12.69
N PHE A 127 -12.92 -18.68 11.37
CA PHE A 127 -13.16 -17.50 10.56
C PHE A 127 -14.35 -17.77 9.65
N ASP A 128 -15.25 -16.79 9.57
CA ASP A 128 -16.18 -16.70 8.45
C ASP A 128 -15.39 -16.51 7.16
N ASP A 129 -15.51 -17.46 6.23
CA ASP A 129 -14.76 -17.48 4.97
C ASP A 129 -15.13 -16.30 4.07
N ASP A 130 -16.37 -15.83 4.12
CA ASP A 130 -16.80 -14.66 3.37
C ASP A 130 -16.12 -13.39 3.90
N MET A 131 -16.07 -13.22 5.22
CA MET A 131 -15.36 -12.11 5.85
C MET A 131 -13.86 -12.16 5.54
N LEU A 132 -13.25 -13.33 5.66
CA LEU A 132 -11.81 -13.51 5.42
C LEU A 132 -11.43 -13.26 3.95
N ALA A 133 -12.25 -13.75 3.03
CA ALA A 133 -12.16 -13.44 1.60
C ALA A 133 -12.21 -11.92 1.36
N ALA A 134 -13.22 -11.26 1.91
CA ALA A 134 -13.44 -9.83 1.71
C ALA A 134 -12.31 -8.98 2.33
N THR A 135 -11.81 -9.35 3.50
CA THR A 135 -10.66 -8.71 4.15
C THR A 135 -9.37 -8.88 3.34
N LEU A 136 -9.07 -10.07 2.83
CA LEU A 136 -7.88 -10.29 1.99
C LEU A 136 -7.97 -9.55 0.66
N LEU A 137 -9.16 -9.46 0.06
CA LEU A 137 -9.40 -8.64 -1.12
C LEU A 137 -9.17 -7.15 -0.82
N ALA A 138 -9.68 -6.63 0.31
CA ALA A 138 -9.44 -5.26 0.74
C ALA A 138 -7.94 -4.96 0.93
N HIS A 139 -7.19 -5.84 1.60
CA HIS A 139 -5.73 -5.66 1.72
C HIS A 139 -5.02 -5.69 0.36
N ARG A 140 -5.47 -6.50 -0.60
CA ARG A 140 -4.92 -6.46 -1.97
C ARG A 140 -5.22 -5.14 -2.66
N CYS A 141 -6.40 -4.57 -2.44
CA CYS A 141 -6.75 -3.23 -2.91
C CYS A 141 -5.83 -2.15 -2.31
N PHE A 142 -5.48 -2.26 -1.03
CA PHE A 142 -4.53 -1.36 -0.38
C PHE A 142 -3.14 -1.45 -1.02
N LEU A 143 -2.61 -2.67 -1.19
CA LEU A 143 -1.31 -2.90 -1.84
C LEU A 143 -1.28 -2.34 -3.27
N ALA A 144 -2.33 -2.58 -4.06
CA ALA A 144 -2.45 -2.04 -5.40
C ALA A 144 -2.52 -0.50 -5.39
N GLY A 145 -3.28 0.11 -4.47
CA GLY A 145 -3.33 1.56 -4.28
C GLY A 145 -1.96 2.16 -3.96
N ALA A 146 -1.22 1.54 -3.02
CA ALA A 146 0.13 1.94 -2.63
C ALA A 146 1.09 1.93 -3.84
N VAL A 147 1.09 0.84 -4.60
CA VAL A 147 1.92 0.72 -5.81
C VAL A 147 1.58 1.80 -6.84
N ARG A 148 0.30 2.09 -7.04
CA ARG A 148 -0.14 3.13 -7.98
C ARG A 148 0.38 4.51 -7.61
N VAL A 149 0.48 4.85 -6.32
CA VAL A 149 1.01 6.16 -5.90
C VAL A 149 2.54 6.20 -5.77
N GLY A 150 3.23 5.08 -6.00
CA GLY A 150 4.69 5.01 -6.05
C GLY A 150 5.36 4.47 -4.79
N LEU A 151 4.60 3.87 -3.86
CA LEU A 151 5.14 3.03 -2.79
C LEU A 151 5.52 1.65 -3.33
N TRP A 152 6.37 0.92 -2.60
CA TRP A 152 6.70 -0.48 -2.92
C TRP A 152 6.68 -1.36 -1.66
N PRO A 153 5.48 -1.68 -1.14
CA PRO A 153 5.28 -2.17 0.24
C PRO A 153 5.61 -3.67 0.42
N VAL A 154 6.86 -4.07 0.21
CA VAL A 154 7.30 -5.48 0.23
C VAL A 154 6.94 -6.19 1.54
N ARG A 155 7.10 -5.54 2.70
CA ARG A 155 6.80 -6.17 4.01
C ARG A 155 5.31 -6.46 4.19
N VAL A 156 4.45 -5.53 3.76
CA VAL A 156 2.99 -5.68 3.83
C VAL A 156 2.54 -6.77 2.86
N ALA A 157 3.11 -6.78 1.65
CA ALA A 157 2.87 -7.81 0.65
C ALA A 157 3.30 -9.21 1.14
N ALA A 158 4.39 -9.31 1.89
CA ALA A 158 4.84 -10.55 2.50
C ALA A 158 3.85 -11.10 3.55
N TRP A 159 3.22 -10.23 4.34
CA TRP A 159 2.14 -10.61 5.27
C TRP A 159 0.87 -11.03 4.53
N TRP A 160 0.52 -10.34 3.45
CA TRP A 160 -0.63 -10.72 2.63
C TRP A 160 -0.43 -12.11 2.02
N GLU A 161 0.73 -12.37 1.41
CA GLU A 161 1.06 -13.66 0.81
C GLU A 161 1.07 -14.77 1.86
N TYR A 162 1.57 -14.48 3.06
CA TYR A 162 1.57 -15.40 4.19
C TYR A 162 0.16 -15.86 4.57
N CYS A 163 -0.77 -14.91 4.69
CA CYS A 163 -2.18 -15.19 4.96
C CYS A 163 -2.78 -16.01 3.80
N TRP A 164 -2.57 -15.54 2.57
CA TRP A 164 -3.10 -16.20 1.36
C TRP A 164 -2.64 -17.65 1.25
N ALA A 165 -1.37 -17.95 1.50
CA ALA A 165 -0.83 -19.30 1.44
C ALA A 165 -1.49 -20.27 2.45
N ARG A 166 -1.96 -19.75 3.59
CA ARG A 166 -2.62 -20.55 4.64
C ARG A 166 -4.08 -20.79 4.37
N VAL A 167 -4.80 -19.74 3.99
CA VAL A 167 -6.27 -19.77 3.94
C VAL A 167 -6.83 -19.63 2.53
N GLY A 168 -6.08 -19.11 1.56
CA GLY A 168 -6.59 -18.72 0.25
C GLY A 168 -7.25 -19.86 -0.54
N GLY A 169 -6.79 -21.10 -0.35
CA GLY A 169 -7.34 -22.27 -1.04
C GLY A 169 -8.79 -22.63 -0.66
N ARG A 170 -9.31 -22.16 0.48
CA ARG A 170 -10.70 -22.41 0.91
C ARG A 170 -11.64 -21.21 0.70
N LEU A 171 -11.10 -20.04 0.35
CA LEU A 171 -11.88 -18.81 0.32
C LEU A 171 -12.73 -18.72 -0.95
N PRO A 172 -13.97 -18.19 -0.85
CA PRO A 172 -14.86 -17.97 -2.00
C PRO A 172 -14.44 -16.73 -2.81
N LEU A 173 -13.18 -16.65 -3.24
CA LEU A 173 -12.67 -15.58 -4.09
C LEU A 173 -12.52 -16.05 -5.53
N GLY A 174 -13.06 -15.27 -6.45
CA GLY A 174 -12.77 -15.44 -7.87
C GLY A 174 -11.29 -15.22 -8.18
N PRO A 175 -10.83 -15.62 -9.38
CA PRO A 175 -9.45 -15.40 -9.78
C PRO A 175 -9.13 -13.89 -9.86
N PHE A 176 -7.95 -13.53 -9.38
CA PHE A 176 -7.41 -12.18 -9.57
C PHE A 176 -7.06 -11.93 -11.04
N ARG A 177 -7.19 -10.68 -11.48
CA ARG A 177 -6.71 -10.26 -12.80
C ARG A 177 -5.19 -10.37 -12.87
N PRO A 178 -4.61 -10.65 -14.06
CA PRO A 178 -3.18 -10.50 -14.27
C PRO A 178 -2.74 -9.07 -13.96
N ASP A 179 -1.67 -8.95 -13.17
CA ASP A 179 -1.11 -7.66 -12.77
C ASP A 179 0.43 -7.78 -12.73
N PRO A 180 1.14 -7.29 -13.75
CA PRO A 180 2.60 -7.37 -13.80
C PRO A 180 3.31 -6.65 -12.63
N ALA A 181 2.70 -5.62 -12.06
CA ALA A 181 3.25 -4.92 -10.91
C ALA A 181 3.13 -5.79 -9.66
N TRP A 182 2.00 -6.48 -9.50
CA TRP A 182 1.82 -7.51 -8.47
C TRP A 182 2.86 -8.63 -8.60
N ASP A 183 3.07 -9.15 -9.80
CA ASP A 183 4.05 -10.23 -10.04
C ASP A 183 5.47 -9.79 -9.65
N SER A 184 5.83 -8.55 -9.99
CA SER A 184 7.11 -7.95 -9.61
C SER A 184 7.24 -7.78 -8.10
N LEU A 185 6.18 -7.32 -7.44
CA LEU A 185 6.14 -7.18 -5.97
C LEU A 185 6.29 -8.53 -5.27
N MET A 186 5.62 -9.59 -5.76
CA MET A 186 5.76 -10.96 -5.22
C MET A 186 7.15 -11.54 -5.45
N ALA A 187 7.82 -11.20 -6.57
CA ALA A 187 9.20 -11.58 -6.81
C ALA A 187 10.14 -10.94 -5.78
N ASP A 188 9.93 -9.66 -5.44
CA ASP A 188 10.70 -8.97 -4.40
C ASP A 188 10.41 -9.51 -2.99
N VAL A 189 9.16 -9.90 -2.69
CA VAL A 189 8.83 -10.64 -1.45
C VAL A 189 9.64 -11.93 -1.36
N THR A 190 9.73 -12.67 -2.47
CA THR A 190 10.48 -13.93 -2.53
C THR A 190 11.99 -13.71 -2.35
N GLU A 191 12.56 -12.67 -2.98
CA GLU A 191 13.96 -12.28 -2.80
C GLU A 191 14.24 -11.83 -1.36
N ALA A 192 13.38 -10.99 -0.78
CA ALA A 192 13.52 -10.51 0.59
C ALA A 192 13.57 -11.69 1.57
N ARG A 193 12.63 -12.64 1.45
CA ARG A 193 12.62 -13.86 2.30
C ARG A 193 13.89 -14.68 2.16
N ARG A 194 14.45 -14.82 0.95
CA ARG A 194 15.72 -15.51 0.72
C ARG A 194 16.88 -14.83 1.44
N ARG A 195 16.93 -13.50 1.46
CA ARG A 195 17.98 -12.73 2.12
C ARG A 195 17.87 -12.73 3.65
N SER A 196 16.65 -12.72 4.18
CA SER A 196 16.42 -12.68 5.63
C SER A 196 16.69 -14.01 6.34
N GLY A 197 16.78 -15.14 5.62
CA GLY A 197 16.90 -16.47 6.22
C GLY A 197 15.73 -16.87 7.12
N GLN A 198 14.65 -16.07 7.13
CA GLN A 198 13.48 -16.25 7.99
C GLN A 198 12.51 -17.27 7.36
N PRO A 199 12.08 -18.31 8.10
CA PRO A 199 10.87 -19.03 7.74
C PRO A 199 9.67 -18.09 7.88
N ALA A 200 8.70 -18.25 6.96
CA ALA A 200 7.42 -17.55 6.98
C ALA A 200 6.77 -17.67 8.37
N GLY A 201 6.81 -16.62 9.20
CA GLY A 201 6.06 -16.60 10.47
C GLY A 201 6.61 -15.78 11.64
N ARG A 202 7.73 -15.04 11.53
CA ARG A 202 8.21 -14.22 12.65
C ARG A 202 8.77 -12.87 12.21
N ASP A 203 7.90 -11.85 12.22
CA ASP A 203 8.21 -10.47 12.62
C ASP A 203 7.00 -9.79 13.29
#